data_AF-A0A5B8YQ55-F1
#
_entry.id   AF-A0A5B8YQ55-F1
#
_cell.length_a   1.000
_cell.length_b   1.000
_cell.length_c   1.000
_cell.angle_alpha   90.00
_cell.angle_beta   90.00
_cell.angle_gamma   90.00
#
_symmetry.space_group_name_H-M   'P 1'
#
loop_
_entity.id
_entity.type
_entity.pdbx_description
1 polymer ?
#
loop_
_entity_poly.entity_id
_entity_poly.type
_entity_poly.pdbx_seq_one_letter_code
_entity_poly.pdbx_strand_id
1 'polypeptide(L)' 'MRTSEWFWTLFLTAIPLVGIILLLIWGFGSSSNLNKSNWAKATLLWILVITSFYVVLLIIFGLSFLSMGGNDY' A
#
# COMPACT_ATOMS: atom_id res chain seq x y z
N MET A 1 16.04 14.04 -8.40
CA MET A 1 15.43 14.45 -7.12
C MET A 1 16.51 14.57 -6.08
N ARG A 2 16.41 15.57 -5.20
CA ARG A 2 17.35 15.79 -4.07
C ARG A 2 16.85 15.09 -2.81
N THR A 3 17.74 14.82 -1.85
CA THR A 3 17.39 14.17 -0.57
C THR A 3 16.31 14.94 0.20
N SER A 4 16.32 16.28 0.16
CA SER A 4 15.30 17.12 0.78
C SER A 4 13.91 16.96 0.14
N GLU A 5 13.84 16.67 -1.17
CA GLU A 5 12.57 16.41 -1.85
C GLU A 5 12.01 15.03 -1.47
N TRP A 6 12.89 14.07 -1.18
CA TRP A 6 12.49 12.76 -0.66
C TRP A 6 11.90 12.83 0.73
N PHE A 7 12.45 13.69 1.60
CA PHE A 7 11.88 13.94 2.92
C PHE A 7 10.39 14.34 2.83
N TRP A 8 10.07 15.34 2.01
CA TRP A 8 8.67 15.76 1.81
C TRP A 8 7.82 14.72 1.10
N THR A 9 8.40 13.99 0.15
CA THR A 9 7.70 12.90 -0.55
C THR A 9 7.26 11.83 0.45
N LEU A 10 8.18 11.38 1.31
CA LEU A 10 7.91 10.37 2.34
C LEU A 10 6.92 10.89 3.39
N PHE A 11 7.07 12.15 3.82
CA PHE A 11 6.16 12.79 4.78
C PHE A 11 4.72 12.81 4.28
N LEU A 12 4.50 13.26 3.04
CA LEU A 12 3.16 13.30 2.45
C LEU A 12 2.58 11.90 2.25
N THR A 13 3.40 10.92 1.87
CA THR A 13 2.93 9.53 1.68
C THR A 13 2.67 8.78 2.97
N ALA A 14 3.18 9.24 4.11
CA ALA A 14 2.87 8.67 5.42
C ALA A 14 1.41 8.92 5.84
N ILE A 15 0.76 9.93 5.28
CA ILE A 15 -0.66 10.20 5.50
C ILE A 15 -1.47 9.20 4.64
N PRO A 16 -2.35 8.35 5.20
CA PRO A 16 -2.91 7.21 4.46
C PRO A 16 -3.65 7.58 3.17
N LEU A 17 -4.65 8.47 3.26
CA LEU A 17 -5.46 8.84 2.10
C LEU A 17 -4.68 9.70 1.10
N VAL A 18 -3.94 10.70 1.60
CA VAL A 18 -3.12 11.59 0.75
C VAL A 18 -2.02 10.81 0.06
N GLY A 19 -1.39 9.87 0.76
CA GLY A 19 -0.32 9.04 0.23
C GLY A 19 -0.78 8.15 -0.91
N ILE A 20 -1.90 7.45 -0.76
CA ILE A 20 -2.47 6.66 -1.87
C ILE A 20 -2.80 7.56 -3.06
N ILE A 21 -3.46 8.70 -2.86
CA ILE A 21 -3.79 9.64 -3.94
C ILE A 21 -2.52 10.11 -4.67
N LEU A 22 -1.48 10.50 -3.93
CA LEU A 22 -0.21 10.95 -4.53
C LEU A 22 0.52 9.84 -5.26
N LEU A 23 0.51 8.61 -4.75
CA LEU A 23 1.06 7.45 -5.43
C LEU A 23 0.36 7.20 -6.78
N LEU A 24 -0.97 7.34 -6.84
CA LEU A 24 -1.74 7.23 -8.08
C LEU A 24 -1.40 8.37 -9.05
N ILE A 25 -1.35 9.61 -8.57
CA ILE A 25 -1.01 10.78 -9.39
C ILE A 25 0.40 10.65 -9.98
N TRP A 26 1.40 10.25 -9.17
CA TRP A 26 2.77 10.11 -9.64
C TRP A 26 2.98 8.85 -10.48
N GLY A 27 2.29 7.75 -10.15
CA GLY A 27 2.38 6.48 -10.85
C GLY A 27 1.75 6.51 -12.23
N PHE A 28 0.65 7.25 -12.42
CA PHE A 28 -0.11 7.27 -13.67
C PHE A 28 -0.13 8.63 -14.39
N GLY A 29 0.39 9.69 -13.78
CA GLY A 29 0.51 11.01 -14.40
C GLY A 29 1.67 11.11 -15.38
N SER A 30 1.48 11.87 -16.47
CA SER A 30 2.46 12.06 -17.55
C SER A 30 3.54 13.13 -17.27
N SER A 31 3.32 14.00 -16.29
CA SER A 31 4.19 15.15 -15.97
C SER A 31 5.08 14.96 -14.74
N SER A 32 5.09 13.77 -14.14
CA SER A 32 5.84 13.53 -12.90
C SER A 32 7.31 13.16 -13.17
N ASN A 33 8.19 13.45 -12.20
CA ASN A 33 9.60 13.08 -12.30
C ASN A 33 9.75 11.55 -12.42
N LEU A 34 10.56 11.08 -13.38
CA LEU A 34 10.71 9.65 -13.69
C LEU A 34 11.06 8.79 -12.45
N ASN A 35 11.96 9.25 -11.59
CA ASN A 35 12.33 8.50 -10.39
C ASN A 35 11.15 8.39 -9.40
N LYS A 36 10.35 9.46 -9.27
CA LYS A 36 9.16 9.48 -8.41
C LYS A 36 8.06 8.59 -8.98
N SER A 37 7.85 8.63 -10.29
CA SER A 37 6.86 7.78 -10.97
C SER A 37 7.18 6.29 -10.80
N ASN A 38 8.44 5.91 -11.02
CA ASN A 38 8.88 4.52 -10.87
C ASN A 38 8.76 4.04 -9.42
N TRP A 39 9.14 4.89 -8.45
CA TRP A 39 8.95 4.58 -7.03
C TRP A 39 7.47 4.43 -6.66
N ALA A 40 6.60 5.29 -7.18
CA ALA A 40 5.17 5.22 -6.92
C ALA A 40 4.55 3.92 -7.47
N LYS A 41 4.89 3.52 -8.71
CA LYS A 41 4.47 2.25 -9.31
C LYS A 41 4.95 1.05 -8.49
N ALA A 42 6.23 1.05 -8.07
CA ALA A 42 6.77 -0.02 -7.23
C ALA A 42 6.05 -0.10 -5.87
N THR A 43 5.76 1.05 -5.26
CA THR A 43 5.04 1.11 -3.98
C THR A 43 3.60 0.58 -4.12
N LEU A 44 2.90 0.93 -5.20
CA LEU A 44 1.56 0.39 -5.50
C LEU A 44 1.59 -1.14 -5.69
N LEU A 45 2.61 -1.68 -6.36
CA LEU A 45 2.80 -3.13 -6.46
C LEU A 45 3.06 -3.78 -5.10
N TRP A 46 3.87 -3.17 -4.24
CA TRP A 46 4.10 -3.67 -2.88
C TRP A 46 2.81 -3.66 -2.04
N ILE A 47 2.01 -2.60 -2.13
CA ILE A 47 0.70 -2.53 -1.47
C ILE A 47 -0.18 -3.71 -1.93
N LEU A 48 -0.22 -3.99 -3.24
CA LEU A 48 -0.98 -5.12 -3.79
C LEU A 48 -0.48 -6.46 -3.25
N VAL A 49 0.84 -6.68 -3.24
CA VAL A 49 1.46 -7.92 -2.75
C VAL A 49 1.16 -8.14 -1.27
N ILE A 50 1.40 -7.12 -0.44
CA ILE A 50 1.18 -7.19 1.01
C ILE A 50 -0.31 -7.41 1.30
N THR A 51 -1.21 -6.70 0.62
CA THR A 51 -2.66 -6.88 0.77
C THR A 51 -3.08 -8.30 0.40
N SER A 52 -2.61 -8.81 -0.75
CA SER A 52 -2.92 -10.16 -1.22
C SER A 52 -2.42 -11.22 -0.23
N PHE A 53 -1.21 -11.02 0.30
CA PHE A 53 -0.63 -11.90 1.31
C PHE A 53 -1.47 -11.94 2.60
N TYR A 54 -1.88 -10.78 3.13
CA TYR A 54 -2.74 -10.72 4.30
C TYR A 54 -4.13 -11.34 4.05
N VAL A 55 -4.71 -11.15 2.87
CA VAL A 55 -5.99 -11.80 2.51
C VAL A 55 -5.87 -13.32 2.56
N VAL A 56 -4.79 -13.90 2.03
CA VAL A 56 -4.54 -15.35 2.09
C VAL A 56 -4.42 -15.82 3.55
N LEU A 57 -3.66 -15.10 4.39
CA LEU A 57 -3.55 -15.42 5.81
C LEU A 57 -4.91 -15.34 6.52
N LEU A 58 -5.72 -14.33 6.21
CA LEU A 58 -7.05 -14.16 6.80
C LEU A 58 -8.00 -15.28 6.41
N ILE A 59 -7.92 -15.80 5.19
CA ILE A 59 -8.71 -16.96 4.76
C ILE A 59 -8.27 -18.22 5.52
N ILE A 60 -6.96 -18.47 5.61
CA ILE A 60 -6.42 -19.68 6.25
C ILE A 60 -6.71 -19.67 7.76
N PHE A 61 -6.42 -18.57 8.44
CA PHE A 61 -6.51 -18.49 9.90
C PHE A 61 -7.84 -17.92 10.41
N GLY A 62 -8.46 -17.00 9.67
CA GLY A 62 -9.73 -16.37 10.07
C GLY A 62 -10.90 -17.35 10.04
N LEU A 63 -10.93 -18.29 9.09
CA LEU A 63 -11.94 -19.36 9.09
C LEU A 63 -11.79 -20.29 10.31
N SER A 64 -10.56 -20.59 10.74
CA SER A 64 -10.32 -21.36 11.97
C SER A 64 -10.76 -20.61 13.23
N PHE A 65 -10.54 -19.29 13.28
CA PHE A 65 -10.99 -18.47 14.41
C PHE A 65 -12.53 -18.39 14.50
N LEU A 66 -13.21 -18.30 13.36
CA LEU A 66 -14.68 -18.31 13.29
C LEU A 66 -15.28 -19.67 13.67
N SER A 67 -14.64 -20.78 13.30
CA SER A 67 -15.12 -22.11 13.69
C SER A 67 -14.92 -22.40 15.18
N MET A 68 -13.92 -21.80 15.83
CA MET A 68 -13.71 -21.95 17.26
C MET A 68 -14.80 -21.26 18.11
N GLY A 69 -15.27 -20.07 17.70
CA GLY A 69 -16.33 -19.33 18.41
C GLY A 69 -17.77 -19.76 18.08
N GLY A 70 -17.96 -20.71 17.16
CA GLY A 70 -19.28 -21.22 16.76
C GLY A 70 -19.74 -22.46 17.51
N ASN A 71 -18.90 -23.05 18.37
CA ASN A 71 -19.18 -24.34 19.04
C ASN A 71 -19.82 -24.19 20.44
N ASP A 72 -20.16 -22.96 20.84
CA ASP A 72 -20.64 -22.62 22.18
C ASP A 72 -22.18 -22.54 22.28
N TYR A 73 -22.93 -23.06 21.28
CA TYR A 73 -24.40 -23.17 21.28
C TYR A 73 -24.88 -24.58 20.93
#